data_AF-A0A9D5D286-F1
#
_entry.id   AF-A0A9D5D286-F1
#
_cell.length_a   1.000
_cell.length_b   1.000
_cell.length_c   1.000
_cell.angle_alpha   90.00
_cell.angle_beta   90.00
_cell.angle_gamma   90.00
#
_symmetry.space_group_name_H-M   'P 1'
#
loop_
_entity.id
_entity.type
_entity.pdbx_description
1 polymer ?
#
loop_
_entity_poly.entity_id
_entity_poly.type
_entity_poly.pdbx_seq_one_letter_code
_entity_poly.pdbx_strand_id
1 'polypeptide(L)'
;MVHFVGRFMDFRLRQMLQRWREKGGGAIGLDGGSLEEWKAMLPEGLPVGMMEFEETQMRQPSLGYAGLKVQKQIVLDGPVSCGKSIALAMLVHWARSEGWLVFYVPKGREWTHGGFFYRNPHNNLWDTPVQAAKILQDFLKFNESPLQQLPCQIFEPIPLGEGAGVGMMKGVDSMAMPEGSTLFDLIQTGISYTHASVGVVVQLRKELSLVKDVPVLFAIDQA
;
A
#
# COMPACT_ATOMS: atom_id res chain seq x y z
N MET A 1 7.55 2.99 -11.94
CA MET A 1 6.70 1.89 -12.44
C MET A 1 5.69 1.47 -11.37
N VAL A 2 4.68 2.29 -11.09
CA VAL A 2 3.68 2.03 -10.03
C VAL A 2 2.65 0.99 -10.49
N HIS A 3 2.31 -0.01 -9.65
CA HIS A 3 1.26 -0.99 -9.92
C HIS A 3 0.00 -0.75 -9.08
N PHE A 4 -1.18 -0.73 -9.71
CA PHE A 4 -2.51 -0.67 -9.06
C PHE A 4 -3.24 -1.99 -9.27
N VAL A 5 -3.99 -2.50 -8.28
CA VAL A 5 -4.96 -3.59 -8.50
C VAL A 5 -6.24 -3.28 -7.72
N GLY A 6 -7.31 -2.93 -8.43
CA GLY A 6 -8.63 -2.72 -7.82
C GLY A 6 -9.76 -2.72 -8.85
N ARG A 7 -10.88 -3.41 -8.56
CA ARG A 7 -11.97 -3.68 -9.52
C ARG A 7 -13.08 -2.61 -9.53
N PHE A 8 -12.89 -1.46 -8.87
CA PHE A 8 -13.97 -0.48 -8.57
C PHE A 8 -13.62 1.00 -8.84
N MET A 9 -12.58 1.28 -9.64
CA MET A 9 -12.02 2.63 -9.73
C MET A 9 -12.79 3.64 -10.59
N ASP A 10 -13.69 3.26 -11.51
CA ASP A 10 -14.16 4.21 -12.54
C ASP A 10 -15.13 5.30 -12.03
N PHE A 11 -16.18 4.93 -11.29
CA PHE A 11 -17.17 5.93 -10.85
C PHE A 11 -16.60 6.87 -9.80
N ARG A 12 -15.90 6.34 -8.80
CA ARG A 12 -15.40 7.14 -7.67
C ARG A 12 -14.16 7.97 -8.01
N LEU A 13 -13.26 7.49 -8.89
CA LEU A 13 -12.14 8.30 -9.36
C LEU A 13 -12.62 9.44 -10.25
N ARG A 14 -13.62 9.20 -11.11
CA ARG A 14 -14.27 10.29 -11.87
C ARG A 14 -14.98 11.28 -10.95
N GLN A 15 -15.69 10.81 -9.92
CA GLN A 15 -16.27 11.70 -8.91
C GLN A 15 -15.19 12.48 -8.15
N MET A 16 -14.04 11.87 -7.82
CA MET A 16 -12.91 12.56 -7.20
C MET A 16 -12.42 13.70 -8.10
N LEU A 17 -12.12 13.40 -9.36
CA LEU A 17 -11.58 14.36 -10.33
C LEU A 17 -12.60 15.44 -10.70
N GLN A 18 -13.87 15.07 -10.78
CA GLN A 18 -14.98 15.96 -11.05
C GLN A 18 -15.25 16.87 -9.84
N ARG A 19 -15.29 16.34 -8.61
CA ARG A 19 -15.36 17.13 -7.37
C ARG A 19 -14.13 18.04 -7.21
N TRP A 20 -12.95 17.57 -7.60
CA TRP A 20 -11.72 18.37 -7.61
C TRP A 20 -11.79 19.52 -8.63
N ARG A 21 -12.37 19.28 -9.82
CA ARG A 21 -12.62 20.29 -10.85
C ARG A 21 -13.72 21.29 -10.45
N GLU A 22 -14.85 20.81 -9.94
CA GLU A 22 -16.02 21.62 -9.57
C GLU A 22 -15.72 22.58 -8.41
N LYS A 23 -14.78 22.20 -7.54
CA LYS A 23 -14.35 23.02 -6.40
C LYS A 23 -13.08 23.84 -6.70
N GLY A 24 -12.81 24.11 -7.98
CA GLY A 24 -11.75 25.02 -8.43
C GLY A 24 -10.33 24.58 -8.10
N GLY A 25 -10.09 23.29 -7.84
CA GLY A 25 -8.80 22.77 -7.36
C GLY A 25 -8.41 23.21 -5.95
N GLY A 26 -9.20 24.10 -5.32
CA GLY A 26 -8.91 24.69 -4.01
C GLY A 26 -9.73 24.12 -2.85
N ALA A 27 -10.73 23.27 -3.10
CA ALA A 27 -11.63 22.90 -2.01
C ALA A 27 -12.15 21.45 -2.04
N ILE A 28 -11.33 20.42 -2.24
CA ILE A 28 -11.78 19.06 -1.85
C ILE A 28 -11.91 18.93 -0.31
N GLY A 29 -12.29 19.96 0.46
CA GLY A 29 -12.12 19.94 1.92
C GLY A 29 -10.69 19.59 2.34
N LEU A 30 -9.73 19.89 1.46
CA LEU A 30 -8.30 19.86 1.72
C LEU A 30 -7.91 21.34 1.87
N ASP A 31 -8.43 21.99 2.91
CA ASP A 31 -7.93 23.30 3.32
C ASP A 31 -6.49 23.05 3.78
N GLY A 32 -5.53 23.15 2.84
CA GLY A 32 -4.09 22.90 3.05
C GLY A 32 -3.82 22.15 4.34
N GLY A 33 -4.17 20.85 4.36
CA GLY A 33 -4.22 20.07 5.59
C GLY A 33 -2.92 20.30 6.35
N SER A 34 -3.01 20.59 7.65
CA SER A 34 -1.80 20.87 8.43
C SER A 34 -0.81 19.72 8.22
N LEU A 35 0.50 19.99 8.29
CA LEU A 35 1.51 18.94 8.17
C LEU A 35 1.21 17.72 9.09
N GLU A 36 0.55 17.95 10.22
CA GLU A 36 0.06 16.92 11.14
C GLU A 36 -1.08 16.07 10.55
N GLU A 37 -2.02 16.67 9.83
CA GLU A 37 -3.05 15.94 9.08
C GLU A 37 -2.41 15.05 8.01
N TRP A 38 -1.45 15.57 7.25
CA TRP A 38 -0.75 14.77 6.24
C TRP A 38 0.05 13.62 6.85
N LYS A 39 0.73 13.83 7.98
CA LYS A 39 1.40 12.77 8.72
C LYS A 39 0.42 11.72 9.23
N ALA A 40 -0.76 12.14 9.69
CA ALA A 40 -1.82 11.22 10.13
C ALA A 40 -2.41 10.42 8.95
N MET A 41 -2.54 11.07 7.79
CA MET A 41 -3.09 10.46 6.57
C MET A 41 -2.07 9.67 5.77
N LEU A 42 -0.76 9.82 6.02
CA LEU A 42 0.35 9.13 5.35
C LEU A 42 1.45 8.71 6.36
N PRO A 43 1.12 7.91 7.38
CA PRO A 43 2.07 7.55 8.45
C PRO A 43 3.20 6.62 7.98
N GLU A 44 3.13 6.10 6.76
CA GLU A 44 4.19 5.33 6.09
C GLU A 44 5.34 6.23 5.61
N GLY A 45 5.06 7.52 5.42
CA GLY A 45 6.02 8.53 4.99
C GLY A 45 5.46 9.46 3.92
N LEU A 46 5.87 10.72 3.99
CA LEU A 46 5.51 11.74 3.02
C LEU A 46 6.37 11.63 1.74
N PRO A 47 5.82 11.96 0.55
CA PRO A 47 6.61 12.05 -0.67
C PRO A 47 7.68 13.14 -0.58
N VAL A 48 8.79 12.91 -1.29
CA VAL A 48 9.85 13.92 -1.46
C VAL A 48 9.26 15.15 -2.17
N GLY A 49 9.55 16.34 -1.65
CA GLY A 49 9.04 17.62 -2.19
C GLY A 49 7.68 18.06 -1.63
N MET A 50 7.11 17.33 -0.67
CA MET A 50 5.84 17.72 -0.05
C MET A 50 5.91 19.04 0.73
N MET A 51 7.01 19.23 1.47
CA MET A 51 7.27 20.49 2.19
C MET A 51 7.34 21.68 1.22
N GLU A 52 8.04 21.51 0.11
CA GLU A 52 8.17 22.54 -0.94
C GLU A 52 6.81 22.80 -1.64
N PHE A 53 5.98 21.77 -1.77
CA PHE A 53 4.65 21.87 -2.37
C PHE A 53 3.64 22.60 -1.47
N GLU A 54 3.67 22.38 -0.15
CA GLU A 54 2.85 23.14 0.81
C GLU A 54 3.15 24.65 0.72
N GLU A 55 4.43 25.01 0.58
CA GLU A 55 4.85 26.42 0.46
C GLU A 55 4.40 27.09 -0.86
N THR A 56 4.19 26.32 -1.94
CA THR A 56 4.01 26.89 -3.30
C THR A 56 2.55 27.06 -3.75
N GLN A 57 1.55 26.72 -2.93
CA GLN A 57 0.13 26.58 -3.32
C GLN A 57 -0.10 25.55 -4.46
N MET A 58 -1.21 24.82 -4.34
CA MET A 58 -1.65 23.73 -5.22
C MET A 58 -1.63 24.10 -6.72
N ARG A 59 -0.53 23.82 -7.44
CA ARG A 59 -0.55 23.83 -8.90
C ARG A 59 -1.13 22.52 -9.42
N GLN A 60 -2.18 22.65 -10.24
CA GLN A 60 -2.92 21.56 -10.84
C GLN A 60 -2.01 20.63 -11.66
N PRO A 61 -1.92 19.32 -11.36
CA PRO A 61 -1.40 18.36 -12.31
C PRO A 61 -2.39 18.23 -13.49
N SER A 62 -1.91 18.50 -14.70
CA SER A 62 -2.71 18.35 -15.92
C SER A 62 -2.83 16.88 -16.30
N LEU A 63 -3.79 16.15 -15.71
CA LEU A 63 -4.19 14.86 -16.25
C LEU A 63 -5.11 15.11 -17.46
N GLY A 64 -4.61 14.81 -18.66
CA GLY A 64 -5.39 14.82 -19.89
C GLY A 64 -6.35 13.64 -19.93
N TYR A 65 -7.66 13.90 -19.93
CA TYR A 65 -8.71 12.87 -19.95
C TYR A 65 -9.47 12.89 -21.27
N ALA A 66 -9.00 12.13 -22.26
CA ALA A 66 -9.78 11.79 -23.44
C ALA A 66 -10.18 10.30 -23.36
N GLY A 67 -11.47 10.02 -23.21
CA GLY A 67 -12.04 8.66 -23.39
C GLY A 67 -11.64 7.61 -22.35
N LEU A 68 -12.06 7.79 -21.10
CA LEU A 68 -11.76 6.83 -20.02
C LEU A 68 -12.47 5.48 -20.24
N LYS A 69 -11.69 4.47 -20.64
CA LYS A 69 -12.00 3.05 -20.43
C LYS A 69 -11.70 2.69 -18.98
N VAL A 70 -12.50 1.79 -18.40
CA VAL A 70 -12.25 1.25 -17.05
C VAL A 70 -10.86 0.60 -17.00
N GLN A 71 -9.90 1.28 -16.38
CA GLN A 71 -8.56 0.75 -16.17
C GLN A 71 -8.39 0.35 -14.70
N LYS A 72 -8.08 -0.93 -14.48
CA LYS A 72 -7.78 -1.50 -13.15
C LYS A 72 -6.35 -1.18 -12.69
N GLN A 73 -5.53 -0.65 -13.60
CA GLN A 73 -4.09 -0.42 -13.49
C GLN A 73 -3.76 0.93 -14.13
N ILE A 74 -3.04 1.79 -13.42
CA ILE A 74 -2.62 3.11 -13.90
C ILE A 74 -1.13 3.27 -13.59
N VAL A 75 -0.37 3.79 -14.54
CA VAL A 75 1.03 4.19 -14.32
C VAL A 75 1.10 5.71 -14.45
N LEU A 76 1.59 6.38 -13.41
CA LEU A 76 1.90 7.81 -13.45
C LEU A 76 3.33 7.99 -13.94
N ASP A 77 3.50 8.60 -15.10
CA ASP A 77 4.80 8.89 -15.71
C ASP A 77 4.90 10.35 -16.19
N GLY A 78 6.12 10.83 -16.36
CA GLY A 78 6.43 12.20 -16.75
C GLY A 78 7.83 12.63 -16.29
N PRO A 79 8.26 13.86 -16.63
CA PRO A 79 9.58 14.38 -16.30
C PRO A 79 9.93 14.27 -14.80
N VAL A 80 11.22 14.26 -14.49
CA VAL A 80 11.69 14.32 -13.10
C VAL A 80 11.13 15.60 -12.44
N SER A 81 10.71 15.48 -11.18
CA SER A 81 10.14 16.59 -10.39
C SER A 81 8.83 17.21 -10.90
N CYS A 82 8.06 16.53 -11.78
CA CYS A 82 6.74 17.02 -12.21
C CYS A 82 5.58 16.76 -11.21
N GLY A 83 5.87 16.29 -10.00
CA GLY A 83 4.85 16.09 -8.94
C GLY A 83 4.15 14.73 -8.93
N LYS A 84 4.69 13.68 -9.58
CA LYS A 84 4.09 12.32 -9.60
C LYS A 84 3.85 11.74 -8.20
N SER A 85 4.85 11.84 -7.33
CA SER A 85 4.79 11.35 -5.95
C SER A 85 3.72 12.06 -5.14
N ILE A 86 3.61 13.39 -5.32
CA ILE A 86 2.59 14.22 -4.68
C ILE A 86 1.20 13.84 -5.20
N ALA A 87 1.03 13.67 -6.52
CA ALA A 87 -0.24 13.23 -7.10
C ALA A 87 -0.70 11.86 -6.57
N LEU A 88 0.24 10.92 -6.41
CA LEU A 88 -0.06 9.62 -5.81
C LEU A 88 -0.44 9.74 -4.32
N ALA A 89 0.27 10.57 -3.56
CA ALA A 89 -0.03 10.82 -2.15
C ALA A 89 -1.40 11.50 -1.96
N MET A 90 -1.76 12.45 -2.82
CA MET A 90 -3.10 13.05 -2.84
C MET A 90 -4.20 12.01 -3.12
N LEU A 91 -3.95 11.07 -4.04
CA LEU A 91 -4.89 9.99 -4.33
C LEU A 91 -5.05 9.04 -3.12
N VAL A 92 -3.94 8.70 -2.46
CA VAL A 92 -3.94 7.89 -1.24
C VAL A 92 -4.74 8.58 -0.14
N HIS A 93 -4.47 9.86 0.10
CA HIS A 93 -5.21 10.67 1.05
C HIS A 93 -6.71 10.62 0.77
N TRP A 94 -7.13 10.91 -0.46
CA TRP A 94 -8.55 10.86 -0.82
C TRP A 94 -9.17 9.47 -0.63
N ALA A 95 -8.48 8.40 -1.05
CA ALA A 95 -8.98 7.03 -0.90
C ALA A 95 -9.18 6.66 0.58
N ARG A 96 -8.26 7.11 1.44
CA ARG A 96 -8.35 6.96 2.90
C ARG A 96 -9.54 7.72 3.49
N SER A 97 -9.78 8.95 3.05
CA SER A 97 -10.95 9.75 3.46
C SER A 97 -12.28 9.09 3.04
N GLU A 98 -12.28 8.28 1.97
CA GLU A 98 -13.43 7.50 1.51
C GLU A 98 -13.54 6.12 2.19
N GLY A 99 -12.67 5.81 3.15
CA GLY A 99 -12.67 4.55 3.90
C GLY A 99 -12.15 3.34 3.14
N TRP A 100 -11.31 3.53 2.11
CA TRP A 100 -10.70 2.42 1.37
C TRP A 100 -9.58 1.77 2.18
N LEU A 101 -9.34 0.47 1.96
CA LEU A 101 -8.08 -0.15 2.37
C LEU A 101 -6.98 0.30 1.42
N VAL A 102 -5.94 0.93 1.96
CA VAL A 102 -4.85 1.47 1.13
C VAL A 102 -3.52 0.86 1.52
N PHE A 103 -2.96 0.08 0.60
CA PHE A 103 -1.60 -0.45 0.63
C PHE A 103 -0.67 0.57 -0.04
N TYR A 104 -0.08 1.46 0.76
CA TYR A 104 0.77 2.55 0.29
C TYR A 104 2.26 2.28 0.53
N VAL A 105 3.07 2.46 -0.50
CA VAL A 105 4.53 2.31 -0.47
C VAL A 105 5.17 3.57 -1.07
N PRO A 106 5.60 4.55 -0.27
CA PRO A 106 6.17 5.81 -0.79
C PRO A 106 7.58 5.65 -1.38
N LYS A 107 8.27 4.54 -1.10
CA LYS A 107 9.67 4.29 -1.52
C LYS A 107 9.88 2.84 -1.96
N GLY A 108 9.26 2.44 -3.07
CA GLY A 108 9.35 1.08 -3.60
C GLY A 108 10.77 0.59 -3.90
N ARG A 109 11.71 1.52 -4.18
CA ARG A 109 13.12 1.18 -4.42
C ARG A 109 13.81 0.48 -3.24
N GLU A 110 13.35 0.74 -2.00
CA GLU A 110 13.88 0.07 -0.80
C GLU A 110 13.61 -1.44 -0.79
N TRP A 111 12.70 -1.94 -1.63
CA TRP A 111 12.40 -3.37 -1.74
C TRP A 111 13.42 -4.14 -2.57
N THR A 112 14.11 -3.44 -3.47
CA THR A 112 15.05 -4.04 -4.43
C THR A 112 16.50 -3.66 -4.13
N HIS A 113 16.74 -2.66 -3.27
CA HIS A 113 18.07 -2.14 -2.98
C HIS A 113 18.32 -2.07 -1.47
N GLY A 114 19.51 -2.52 -1.05
CA GLY A 114 20.06 -2.19 0.27
C GLY A 114 19.48 -2.96 1.46
N GLY A 115 19.25 -4.27 1.34
CA GLY A 115 18.75 -5.10 2.43
C GLY A 115 19.25 -6.55 2.41
N PHE A 116 18.89 -7.30 3.44
CA PHE A 116 19.07 -8.75 3.47
C PHE A 116 18.08 -9.42 2.52
N PHE A 117 18.60 -10.21 1.60
CA PHE A 117 17.82 -11.04 0.70
C PHE A 117 18.41 -12.45 0.64
N TYR A 118 17.56 -13.45 0.44
CA TYR A 118 17.99 -14.83 0.30
C TYR A 118 17.20 -15.53 -0.79
N ARG A 119 17.79 -16.58 -1.36
CA ARG A 119 17.13 -17.35 -2.41
C ARG A 119 16.22 -18.38 -1.75
N ASN A 120 14.92 -18.27 -2.00
CA ASN A 120 13.95 -19.22 -1.50
C ASN A 120 14.07 -20.54 -2.28
N PRO A 121 14.39 -21.66 -1.59
CA PRO A 121 14.63 -22.95 -2.24
C PRO A 121 13.36 -23.57 -2.82
N HIS A 122 12.17 -23.17 -2.35
CA HIS A 122 10.90 -23.78 -2.74
C HIS A 122 10.36 -23.24 -4.08
N ASN A 123 10.50 -21.94 -4.31
CA ASN A 123 9.95 -21.27 -5.50
C ASN A 123 11.01 -20.67 -6.43
N ASN A 124 12.30 -20.78 -6.08
CA ASN A 124 13.44 -20.21 -6.82
C ASN A 124 13.41 -18.67 -6.96
N LEU A 125 12.63 -17.97 -6.13
CA LEU A 125 12.59 -16.51 -6.04
C LEU A 125 13.54 -15.99 -4.94
N TRP A 126 13.68 -14.67 -4.87
CA TRP A 126 14.46 -14.00 -3.83
C TRP A 126 13.52 -13.32 -2.86
N ASP A 127 13.70 -13.64 -1.58
CA ASP A 127 12.88 -13.15 -0.48
C ASP A 127 13.61 -12.04 0.26
N THR A 128 12.85 -11.04 0.74
CA THR A 128 13.34 -9.84 1.44
C THR A 128 12.63 -9.69 2.79
N PRO A 129 13.03 -10.45 3.82
CA PRO A 129 12.25 -10.57 5.06
C PRO A 129 12.18 -9.27 5.86
N VAL A 130 13.24 -8.44 5.84
CA VAL A 130 13.25 -7.12 6.50
C VAL A 130 12.24 -6.18 5.87
N GLN A 131 12.22 -6.13 4.53
CA GLN A 131 11.29 -5.31 3.76
C GLN A 131 9.85 -5.82 3.91
N ALA A 132 9.65 -7.15 3.94
CA ALA A 132 8.35 -7.77 4.19
C ALA A 132 7.79 -7.39 5.57
N ALA A 133 8.59 -7.46 6.63
CA ALA A 133 8.16 -7.03 7.96
C ALA A 133 7.83 -5.53 8.00
N LYS A 134 8.68 -4.69 7.36
CA LYS A 134 8.44 -3.25 7.28
C LYS A 134 7.13 -2.92 6.58
N ILE A 135 6.82 -3.55 5.45
CA ILE A 135 5.57 -3.25 4.74
C ILE A 135 4.34 -3.71 5.52
N LEU A 136 4.43 -4.81 6.27
CA LEU A 136 3.37 -5.25 7.17
C LEU A 136 3.10 -4.22 8.27
N GLN A 137 4.17 -3.67 8.88
CA GLN A 137 4.07 -2.58 9.85
C GLN A 137 3.47 -1.32 9.23
N ASP A 138 3.98 -0.90 8.08
CA ASP A 138 3.51 0.29 7.36
C ASP A 138 2.02 0.16 6.99
N PHE A 139 1.58 -1.02 6.54
CA PHE A 139 0.18 -1.25 6.17
C PHE A 139 -0.77 -1.15 7.37
N LEU A 140 -0.35 -1.56 8.58
CA LEU A 140 -1.16 -1.42 9.79
C LEU A 140 -1.37 0.03 10.21
N LYS A 141 -0.37 0.91 10.03
CA LYS A 141 -0.37 2.28 10.59
C LYS A 141 -1.66 3.06 10.31
N PHE A 142 -2.24 2.88 9.12
CA PHE A 142 -3.52 3.51 8.77
C PHE A 142 -4.70 2.52 8.79
N ASN A 143 -4.49 1.26 8.40
CA ASN A 143 -5.58 0.31 8.14
C ASN A 143 -5.97 -0.55 9.36
N GLU A 144 -5.40 -0.31 10.54
CA GLU A 144 -5.56 -1.18 11.72
C GLU A 144 -7.02 -1.54 12.05
N SER A 145 -7.88 -0.53 12.23
CA SER A 145 -9.27 -0.74 12.64
C SER A 145 -10.12 -1.52 11.61
N PRO A 146 -10.07 -1.22 10.30
CA PRO A 146 -10.69 -2.06 9.28
C PRO A 146 -10.18 -3.51 9.27
N LEU A 147 -8.87 -3.73 9.48
CA LEU A 147 -8.26 -5.06 9.41
C LEU A 147 -8.68 -5.98 10.57
N GLN A 148 -9.02 -5.41 11.74
CA GLN A 148 -9.56 -6.16 12.87
C GLN A 148 -10.98 -6.72 12.60
N GLN A 149 -11.68 -6.17 11.61
CA GLN A 149 -13.06 -6.58 11.27
C GLN A 149 -13.10 -7.56 10.09
N LEU A 150 -11.98 -7.74 9.39
CA LEU A 150 -11.90 -8.58 8.19
C LEU A 150 -11.37 -9.96 8.56
N PRO A 151 -12.17 -11.02 8.45
CA PRO A 151 -11.71 -12.38 8.72
C PRO A 151 -10.77 -12.87 7.62
N CYS A 152 -9.81 -13.73 7.97
CA CYS A 152 -9.07 -14.53 7.00
C CYS A 152 -10.01 -15.48 6.27
N GLN A 153 -9.84 -15.58 4.95
CA GLN A 153 -10.58 -16.53 4.11
C GLN A 153 -9.69 -17.68 3.62
N ILE A 154 -8.37 -17.51 3.71
CA ILE A 154 -7.37 -18.49 3.29
C ILE A 154 -6.74 -19.11 4.53
N PHE A 155 -6.91 -20.43 4.68
CA PHE A 155 -6.39 -21.21 5.81
C PHE A 155 -5.25 -22.16 5.42
N GLU A 156 -4.74 -22.04 4.19
CA GLU A 156 -3.51 -22.73 3.79
C GLU A 156 -2.37 -22.34 4.74
N PRO A 157 -1.52 -23.30 5.17
CA PRO A 157 -0.36 -22.99 6.01
C PRO A 157 0.56 -21.96 5.35
N ILE A 158 0.95 -20.93 6.11
CA ILE A 158 1.91 -19.91 5.70
C ILE A 158 3.29 -20.57 5.56
N PRO A 159 3.93 -20.53 4.38
CA PRO A 159 5.29 -21.01 4.23
C PRO A 159 6.25 -20.16 5.05
N LEU A 160 7.15 -20.81 5.79
CA LEU A 160 8.22 -20.16 6.54
C LEU A 160 9.48 -20.07 5.67
N GLY A 161 10.12 -18.91 5.73
CA GLY A 161 11.37 -18.62 5.05
C GLY A 161 12.50 -18.34 6.04
N GLU A 162 13.56 -17.70 5.53
CA GLU A 162 14.68 -17.26 6.36
C GLU A 162 14.26 -16.02 7.17
N GLY A 163 14.47 -16.08 8.48
CA GLY A 163 14.26 -14.93 9.35
C GLY A 163 15.40 -13.92 9.21
N ALA A 164 15.05 -12.63 9.25
CA ALA A 164 16.02 -11.54 9.16
C ALA A 164 17.05 -11.62 10.31
N GLY A 165 18.31 -11.90 9.96
CA GLY A 165 19.43 -11.98 10.90
C GLY A 165 19.42 -13.20 11.83
N VAL A 166 18.50 -14.16 11.62
CA VAL A 166 18.37 -15.37 12.46
C VAL A 166 18.46 -16.68 11.68
N GLY A 167 18.40 -16.64 10.35
CA GLY A 167 18.56 -17.82 9.49
C GLY A 167 17.27 -18.63 9.33
N MET A 168 17.40 -19.88 8.88
CA MET A 168 16.27 -20.79 8.67
C MET A 168 15.85 -21.47 9.97
N MET A 169 14.54 -21.64 10.16
CA MET A 169 14.00 -22.45 11.25
C MET A 169 14.22 -23.94 10.95
N LYS A 170 14.74 -24.70 11.92
CA LYS A 170 15.02 -26.13 11.72
C LYS A 170 13.76 -26.97 11.93
N GLY A 171 13.43 -27.80 10.93
CA GLY A 171 12.39 -28.82 11.02
C GLY A 171 10.95 -28.28 10.99
N VAL A 172 10.76 -27.01 10.62
CA VAL A 172 9.44 -26.38 10.50
C VAL A 172 9.44 -25.51 9.25
N ASP A 173 8.64 -25.91 8.25
CA ASP A 173 8.61 -25.26 6.93
C ASP A 173 7.35 -24.41 6.71
N SER A 174 6.36 -24.52 7.60
CA SER A 174 5.11 -23.75 7.53
C SER A 174 4.48 -23.55 8.90
N MET A 175 3.59 -22.56 9.00
CA MET A 175 2.76 -22.32 10.17
C MET A 175 1.29 -22.20 9.79
N ALA A 176 0.39 -22.78 10.58
CA ALA A 176 -1.05 -22.63 10.39
C ALA A 176 -1.55 -21.37 11.12
N MET A 177 -2.47 -20.64 10.49
CA MET A 177 -3.23 -19.60 11.18
C MET A 177 -4.39 -20.23 11.97
N PRO A 178 -4.65 -19.80 13.21
CA PRO A 178 -5.82 -20.25 13.96
C PRO A 178 -7.14 -19.96 13.21
N GLU A 179 -8.12 -20.85 13.33
CA GLU A 179 -9.46 -20.60 12.79
C GLU A 179 -10.08 -19.34 13.43
N GLY A 180 -10.81 -18.56 12.63
CA GLY A 180 -11.42 -17.30 13.07
C GLY A 180 -10.45 -16.12 13.17
N SER A 181 -9.17 -16.29 12.79
CA SER A 181 -8.21 -15.18 12.71
C SER A 181 -8.66 -14.09 11.75
N THR A 182 -8.32 -12.84 12.07
CA THR A 182 -8.54 -11.66 11.24
C THR A 182 -7.32 -11.33 10.38
N LEU A 183 -7.48 -10.45 9.40
CA LEU A 183 -6.34 -9.93 8.63
C LEU A 183 -5.36 -9.17 9.52
N PHE A 184 -5.83 -8.54 10.60
CA PHE A 184 -4.96 -7.95 11.62
C PHE A 184 -4.09 -9.02 12.29
N ASP A 185 -4.66 -10.15 12.71
CA ASP A 185 -3.92 -11.25 13.34
C ASP A 185 -2.88 -11.87 12.40
N LEU A 186 -3.24 -12.03 11.13
CA LEU A 186 -2.34 -12.49 10.07
C LEU A 186 -1.13 -11.54 9.95
N ILE A 187 -1.37 -10.23 9.92
CA ILE A 187 -0.30 -9.24 9.80
C ILE A 187 0.57 -9.21 11.07
N GLN A 188 -0.02 -9.21 12.26
CA GLN A 188 0.70 -9.27 13.53
C GLN A 188 1.58 -10.52 13.63
N THR A 189 1.11 -11.65 13.10
CA THR A 189 1.90 -12.87 12.99
C THR A 189 3.14 -12.65 12.13
N GLY A 190 2.99 -12.03 10.96
CA GLY A 190 4.13 -11.74 10.08
C GLY A 190 5.10 -10.69 10.65
N ILE A 191 4.65 -9.79 11.52
CA ILE A 191 5.50 -8.83 12.22
C ILE A 191 6.24 -9.50 13.38
N SER A 192 5.57 -10.35 14.13
CA SER A 192 6.11 -11.00 15.34
C SER A 192 7.07 -12.14 15.00
N TYR A 193 6.79 -12.87 13.91
CA TYR A 193 7.58 -14.03 13.48
C TYR A 193 8.28 -13.71 12.16
N THR A 194 9.56 -13.33 12.22
CA THR A 194 10.32 -12.89 11.03
C THR A 194 10.38 -13.93 9.90
N HIS A 195 10.38 -15.23 10.22
CA HIS A 195 10.36 -16.32 9.24
C HIS A 195 9.05 -16.35 8.43
N ALA A 196 7.96 -15.85 9.01
CA ALA A 196 6.65 -15.81 8.38
C ALA A 196 6.42 -14.52 7.57
N SER A 197 7.22 -13.46 7.77
CA SER A 197 6.95 -12.13 7.21
C SER A 197 6.69 -12.15 5.70
N VAL A 198 7.54 -12.85 4.94
CA VAL A 198 7.41 -12.94 3.47
C VAL A 198 6.16 -13.74 3.08
N GLY A 199 5.95 -14.90 3.72
CA GLY A 199 4.78 -15.74 3.50
C GLY A 199 3.47 -14.99 3.79
N VAL A 200 3.45 -14.23 4.90
CA VAL A 200 2.33 -13.39 5.30
C VAL A 200 2.06 -12.29 4.29
N VAL A 201 3.07 -11.60 3.73
CA VAL A 201 2.85 -10.60 2.67
C VAL A 201 2.19 -11.22 1.43
N VAL A 202 2.65 -12.41 1.02
CA VAL A 202 2.06 -13.12 -0.12
C VAL A 202 0.62 -13.53 0.16
N GLN A 203 0.34 -14.06 1.36
CA GLN A 203 -1.00 -14.45 1.76
C GLN A 203 -1.93 -13.24 1.91
N LEU A 204 -1.47 -12.16 2.54
CA LEU A 204 -2.21 -10.91 2.66
C LEU A 204 -2.62 -10.38 1.28
N ARG A 205 -1.72 -10.42 0.29
CA ARG A 205 -2.05 -10.02 -1.08
C ARG A 205 -3.16 -10.89 -1.70
N LYS A 206 -3.19 -12.20 -1.38
CA LYS A 206 -4.29 -13.09 -1.81
C LYS A 206 -5.58 -12.76 -1.06
N GLU A 207 -5.53 -12.58 0.25
CA GLU A 207 -6.67 -12.23 1.10
C GLU A 207 -7.33 -10.92 0.66
N LEU A 208 -6.53 -9.87 0.44
CA LEU A 208 -7.01 -8.57 -0.06
C LEU A 208 -7.69 -8.69 -1.44
N SER A 209 -7.34 -9.70 -2.25
CA SER A 209 -8.03 -9.95 -3.51
C SER A 209 -9.42 -10.57 -3.33
N LEU A 210 -9.68 -11.18 -2.18
CA LEU A 210 -10.96 -11.77 -1.80
C LEU A 210 -11.89 -10.77 -1.09
N VAL A 211 -11.36 -9.71 -0.47
CA VAL A 211 -12.18 -8.63 0.11
C VAL A 211 -13.10 -8.02 -0.96
N LYS A 212 -14.40 -7.87 -0.63
CA LYS A 212 -15.43 -7.28 -1.52
C LYS A 212 -16.19 -6.12 -0.88
N ASP A 213 -16.25 -6.07 0.44
CA ASP A 213 -17.06 -5.12 1.19
C ASP A 213 -16.48 -3.70 1.16
N VAL A 214 -15.15 -3.61 1.11
CA VAL A 214 -14.42 -2.35 1.02
C VAL A 214 -13.49 -2.35 -0.20
N PRO A 215 -13.39 -1.23 -0.95
CA PRO A 215 -12.41 -1.13 -2.03
C PRO A 215 -10.97 -1.20 -1.50
N VAL A 216 -10.11 -1.87 -2.26
CA VAL A 216 -8.67 -1.98 -1.98
C VAL A 216 -7.88 -1.20 -3.03
N LEU A 217 -6.94 -0.37 -2.57
CA LEU A 217 -5.99 0.37 -3.40
C LEU A 217 -4.55 -0.06 -3.09
N PHE A 218 -3.82 -0.47 -4.13
CA PHE A 218 -2.37 -0.60 -4.09
C PHE A 218 -1.75 0.64 -4.74
N ALA A 219 -0.92 1.37 -3.99
CA ALA A 219 -0.26 2.60 -4.41
C ALA A 219 1.25 2.49 -4.09
N ILE A 220 2.09 2.37 -5.10
CA ILE A 220 3.52 2.07 -4.94
C ILE A 220 4.36 3.10 -5.69
N ASP A 221 4.93 4.08 -5.00
CA ASP A 221 5.84 5.04 -5.61
C ASP A 221 7.25 4.44 -5.83
N GLN A 222 8.00 5.00 -6.78
CA GLN A 222 9.36 4.56 -7.13
C GLN A 222 9.50 3.08 -7.48
N ALA A 223 8.42 2.47 -7.96
CA ALA A 223 8.45 1.08 -8.41
C ALA A 223 9.13 0.91 -9.77
#